data_AF-A0AAD0Q610-F1
#
_entry.id   AF-A0AAD0Q610-F1
#
_cell.length_a   1.000
_cell.length_b   1.000
_cell.length_c   1.000
_cell.angle_alpha   90.00
_cell.angle_beta   90.00
_cell.angle_gamma   90.00
#
_symmetry.space_group_name_H-M   'P 1'
#
loop_
_entity.id
_entity.type
_entity.pdbx_description
1 polymer ?
#
loop_
_entity_poly.entity_id
_entity_poly.type
_entity_poly.pdbx_seq_one_letter_code
_entity_poly.pdbx_strand_id
1 'polypeptide(L)'
;MFASLFVLLYLGHLLADYPLQSDHQATHKADRTTTGWVAALTHAATHVATCTAALTVGALVLDDVALSLPVVAAALLWIGASHAFIDRRWPVLWWMRNTGSTAWIAHGGAAHVDQTAHILALVLAALALSA
;
A
#
# COMPACT_ATOMS: atom_id res chain seq x y z
N MET A 1 4.96 -4.57 19.77
CA MET A 1 3.87 -4.71 18.77
C MET A 1 3.80 -3.64 17.67
N PHE A 2 3.43 -2.36 17.89
CA PHE A 2 3.25 -1.38 16.77
C PHE A 2 4.42 -1.32 15.79
N ALA A 3 5.65 -1.10 16.28
CA ALA A 3 6.83 -1.00 15.42
C ALA A 3 7.05 -2.28 14.59
N SER A 4 6.90 -3.46 15.21
CA SER A 4 7.00 -4.76 14.54
C SER A 4 5.95 -4.89 13.44
N LEU A 5 4.69 -4.57 13.73
CA LEU A 5 3.58 -4.61 12.77
C LEU A 5 3.81 -3.63 11.61
N PHE A 6 4.24 -2.40 11.90
CA PHE A 6 4.57 -1.42 10.88
C PHE A 6 5.70 -1.92 9.97
N VAL A 7 6.79 -2.47 10.51
CA VAL A 7 7.90 -3.00 9.71
C VAL A 7 7.46 -4.17 8.84
N LEU A 8 6.63 -5.08 9.36
CA LEU A 8 6.09 -6.20 8.59
C LEU A 8 5.21 -5.73 7.43
N LEU A 9 4.29 -4.79 7.69
CA LEU A 9 3.43 -4.20 6.67
C LEU A 9 4.23 -3.40 5.65
N TYR A 10 5.21 -2.63 6.11
CA TYR A 10 6.10 -1.85 5.25
C TYR A 10 6.90 -2.75 4.31
N LEU A 11 7.48 -3.85 4.81
CA LEU A 11 8.14 -4.83 3.98
C LEU A 11 7.18 -5.47 2.98
N GLY A 12 5.98 -5.88 3.42
CA GLY A 12 4.95 -6.45 2.53
C GLY A 12 4.62 -5.50 1.37
N HIS A 13 4.37 -4.23 1.69
CA HIS A 13 4.14 -3.18 0.71
C HIS A 13 5.31 -3.01 -0.28
N LEU A 14 6.55 -2.90 0.21
CA LEU A 14 7.72 -2.77 -0.66
C LEU A 14 7.87 -3.99 -1.60
N LEU A 15 7.60 -5.20 -1.10
CA LEU A 15 7.63 -6.41 -1.92
C LEU A 15 6.57 -6.37 -3.02
N ALA A 16 5.37 -5.87 -2.71
CA ALA A 16 4.30 -5.75 -3.69
C ALA A 16 4.56 -4.68 -4.75
N ASP A 17 5.17 -3.55 -4.40
CA ASP A 17 5.44 -2.43 -5.32
C ASP A 17 6.65 -2.63 -6.22
N TYR A 18 7.70 -3.28 -5.72
CA TYR A 18 8.96 -3.36 -6.44
C TYR A 18 9.18 -4.74 -7.08
N PRO A 19 9.50 -5.82 -6.34
CA PRO A 19 9.81 -7.11 -6.97
C PRO A 19 8.58 -7.86 -7.50
N LEU A 20 7.37 -7.60 -7.00
CA LEU A 20 6.16 -8.34 -7.39
C LEU A 20 5.19 -7.53 -8.26
N GLN A 21 5.51 -6.27 -8.56
CA GLN A 21 4.78 -5.49 -9.56
C GLN A 21 5.39 -5.70 -10.94
N SER A 22 4.55 -6.03 -11.92
CA SER A 22 4.93 -6.11 -13.32
C SER A 22 4.88 -4.75 -14.03
N ASP A 23 5.62 -4.61 -15.12
CA ASP A 23 5.56 -3.42 -16.00
C ASP A 23 4.16 -3.17 -16.54
N HIS A 24 3.40 -4.23 -16.84
CA HIS A 24 2.01 -4.12 -17.26
C HIS A 24 1.15 -3.46 -16.18
N GLN A 25 1.28 -3.90 -14.93
CA GLN A 25 0.56 -3.27 -13.81
C GLN A 25 1.02 -1.82 -13.61
N ALA A 26 2.33 -1.58 -13.63
CA ALA A 26 2.91 -0.24 -13.47
C ALA A 26 2.39 0.73 -14.53
N THR A 27 2.25 0.28 -15.77
CA THR A 27 1.81 1.10 -16.90
C THR A 27 0.31 1.37 -16.82
N HIS A 28 -0.49 0.33 -16.55
CA HIS A 28 -1.95 0.38 -16.75
C HIS A 28 -2.78 0.64 -15.49
N LYS A 29 -2.24 0.49 -14.26
CA LYS A 29 -3.05 0.59 -13.02
C LYS A 29 -3.77 1.94 -12.81
N ALA A 30 -3.39 2.99 -13.53
CA ALA A 30 -4.06 4.28 -13.51
C ALA A 30 -5.13 4.46 -14.61
N ASP A 31 -5.18 3.59 -15.62
CA ASP A 31 -6.07 3.72 -16.79
C ASP A 31 -7.54 3.53 -16.41
N ARG A 32 -8.43 4.39 -16.92
CA ARG A 32 -9.89 4.32 -16.66
C ARG A 32 -10.61 3.28 -17.52
N THR A 33 -9.92 2.21 -17.89
CA THR A 33 -10.41 1.13 -18.75
C THR A 33 -10.59 -0.14 -17.92
N THR A 34 -11.25 -1.16 -18.49
CA THR A 34 -11.33 -2.49 -17.87
C THR A 34 -9.94 -3.05 -17.59
N THR A 35 -9.01 -2.93 -18.55
CA THR A 35 -7.61 -3.35 -18.37
C THR A 35 -6.95 -2.63 -17.20
N GLY A 36 -7.18 -1.32 -17.06
CA GLY A 36 -6.61 -0.55 -15.95
C GLY A 36 -7.20 -0.89 -14.59
N TRP A 37 -8.50 -1.22 -14.52
CA TRP A 37 -9.12 -1.73 -13.30
C TRP A 37 -8.61 -3.12 -12.93
N VAL A 38 -8.46 -4.02 -13.90
CA VAL A 38 -7.85 -5.34 -13.66
C VAL A 38 -6.42 -5.17 -13.15
N ALA A 39 -5.59 -4.37 -13.82
CA ALA A 39 -4.23 -4.09 -13.39
C ALA A 39 -4.16 -3.53 -11.96
N ALA A 40 -5.02 -2.56 -11.62
CA ALA A 40 -5.09 -1.97 -10.30
C ALA A 40 -5.53 -2.98 -9.22
N LEU A 41 -6.59 -3.75 -9.48
CA LEU A 41 -7.11 -4.74 -8.52
C LEU A 41 -6.15 -5.91 -8.32
N THR A 42 -5.49 -6.40 -9.37
CA THR A 42 -4.46 -7.44 -9.24
C THR A 42 -3.28 -6.93 -8.41
N HIS A 43 -2.86 -5.69 -8.62
CA HIS A 43 -1.77 -5.11 -7.84
C HIS A 43 -2.18 -4.88 -6.37
N ALA A 44 -3.38 -4.34 -6.10
CA ALA A 44 -3.91 -4.22 -4.75
C ALA A 44 -4.06 -5.59 -4.04
N ALA A 45 -4.44 -6.63 -4.78
CA ALA A 45 -4.47 -8.00 -4.25
C ALA A 45 -3.06 -8.53 -3.90
N THR A 46 -2.04 -8.10 -4.64
CA THR A 46 -0.63 -8.43 -4.34
C THR A 46 -0.19 -7.77 -3.02
N HIS A 47 -0.59 -6.53 -2.76
CA HIS A 47 -0.39 -5.87 -1.46
C HIS A 47 -1.07 -6.61 -0.31
N VAL A 48 -2.34 -6.99 -0.49
CA VAL A 48 -3.07 -7.78 0.52
C VAL A 48 -2.37 -9.11 0.79
N ALA A 49 -1.94 -9.83 -0.26
CA ALA A 49 -1.29 -11.13 -0.12
C ALA A 49 0.06 -11.04 0.60
N THR A 50 0.92 -10.09 0.20
CA THR A 50 2.24 -9.89 0.81
C THR A 50 2.15 -9.41 2.26
N CYS A 51 1.25 -8.47 2.56
CA CYS A 51 1.01 -8.02 3.92
C CYS A 51 0.43 -9.13 4.80
N THR A 52 -0.49 -9.94 4.26
CA THR A 52 -1.03 -11.12 4.97
C THR A 52 0.08 -12.12 5.30
N ALA A 53 0.96 -12.41 4.34
CA ALA A 53 2.10 -13.30 4.56
C ALA A 53 3.05 -12.75 5.63
N ALA A 54 3.39 -11.45 5.56
CA ALA A 54 4.26 -10.81 6.55
C ALA A 54 3.65 -10.84 7.96
N LEU A 55 2.36 -10.50 8.11
CA LEU A 55 1.66 -10.59 9.39
C LEU A 55 1.59 -12.03 9.92
N THR A 56 1.34 -13.00 9.04
CA THR A 56 1.29 -14.42 9.40
C THR A 56 2.64 -14.89 9.93
N VAL A 57 3.74 -14.57 9.22
CA VAL A 57 5.09 -14.88 9.69
C VAL A 57 5.35 -14.20 11.03
N GLY A 58 5.03 -12.90 11.16
CA GLY A 58 5.18 -12.17 12.41
C GLY A 58 4.46 -12.83 13.60
N ALA A 59 3.19 -13.22 13.42
CA ALA A 59 2.41 -13.90 14.45
C ALA A 59 2.92 -15.30 14.80
N LEU A 60 3.64 -15.97 13.89
CA LEU A 60 4.22 -17.30 14.14
C LEU A 60 5.60 -17.25 14.82
N VAL A 61 6.38 -16.18 14.59
CA VAL A 61 7.80 -16.12 15.02
C VAL A 61 8.08 -15.10 16.11
N LEU A 62 7.17 -14.16 16.37
CA LEU A 62 7.32 -13.12 17.38
C LEU A 62 6.34 -13.35 18.53
N ASP A 63 6.86 -13.57 19.73
CA ASP A 63 6.06 -13.85 20.93
C ASP A 63 5.13 -12.69 21.33
N ASP A 64 5.45 -11.45 20.92
CA ASP A 64 4.69 -10.24 21.26
C ASP A 64 3.63 -9.84 20.22
N VAL A 65 3.42 -10.66 19.18
CA VAL A 65 2.45 -10.38 18.11
C VAL A 65 1.20 -11.24 18.30
N ALA A 66 0.21 -10.68 18.99
CA ALA A 66 -1.13 -11.26 19.08
C ALA A 66 -2.10 -10.46 18.19
N LEU A 67 -2.74 -11.15 17.24
CA LEU A 67 -3.60 -10.51 16.24
C LEU A 67 -5.07 -10.92 16.40
N SER A 68 -5.95 -9.92 16.42
CA SER A 68 -7.39 -10.11 16.32
C SER A 68 -7.80 -10.30 14.86
N LEU A 69 -8.40 -11.45 14.51
CA LEU A 69 -8.82 -11.75 13.13
C LEU A 69 -9.73 -10.67 12.51
N PRO A 70 -10.77 -10.15 13.21
CA PRO A 70 -11.57 -9.05 12.68
C PRO A 70 -10.76 -7.78 12.38
N VAL A 71 -9.79 -7.45 13.23
CA VAL A 71 -8.94 -6.26 13.05
C VAL A 71 -7.97 -6.48 11.89
N VAL A 72 -7.41 -7.68 11.75
CA VAL A 72 -6.60 -8.07 10.58
C VAL A 72 -7.40 -7.94 9.29
N ALA A 73 -8.63 -8.45 9.25
CA ALA A 73 -9.48 -8.34 8.07
C ALA A 73 -9.77 -6.86 7.71
N ALA A 74 -10.07 -6.03 8.70
CA ALA A 74 -10.28 -4.59 8.50
C ALA A 74 -9.00 -3.87 8.01
N ALA A 75 -7.84 -4.19 8.59
CA ALA A 75 -6.56 -3.63 8.19
C ALA A 75 -6.16 -4.03 6.76
N LEU A 76 -6.36 -5.29 6.37
CA LEU A 76 -6.09 -5.77 5.01
C LEU A 76 -7.05 -5.16 3.98
N LEU A 77 -8.32 -5.01 4.33
CA LEU A 77 -9.29 -4.28 3.49
C LEU A 77 -8.87 -2.82 3.30
N TRP A 78 -8.45 -2.15 4.38
CA TRP A 78 -7.92 -0.79 4.34
C TRP A 78 -6.69 -0.69 3.43
N ILE A 79 -5.74 -1.60 3.55
CA ILE A 79 -4.54 -1.65 2.70
C ILE A 79 -4.94 -1.82 1.23
N GLY A 80 -5.76 -2.82 0.89
CA GLY A 80 -6.17 -3.03 -0.50
C GLY A 80 -6.95 -1.85 -1.09
N ALA A 81 -7.89 -1.28 -0.33
CA ALA A 81 -8.71 -0.16 -0.79
C ALA A 81 -7.90 1.14 -0.97
N SER A 82 -7.02 1.46 -0.01
CA SER A 82 -6.14 2.63 -0.10
C SER A 82 -5.18 2.53 -1.28
N HIS A 83 -4.58 1.37 -1.53
CA HIS A 83 -3.70 1.18 -2.69
C HIS A 83 -4.47 1.34 -4.00
N ALA A 84 -5.61 0.65 -4.14
CA ALA A 84 -6.45 0.76 -5.33
C ALA A 84 -6.90 2.21 -5.62
N PHE A 85 -7.06 3.04 -4.59
CA PHE A 85 -7.40 4.46 -4.71
C PHE A 85 -6.19 5.35 -5.04
N ILE A 86 -5.09 5.22 -4.30
CA ILE A 86 -3.87 6.03 -4.46
C ILE A 86 -3.23 5.75 -5.83
N ASP A 87 -3.18 4.49 -6.25
CA ASP A 87 -2.61 4.04 -7.53
C ASP A 87 -3.34 4.57 -8.76
N ARG A 88 -4.51 5.19 -8.58
CA ARG A 88 -5.16 5.94 -9.65
C ARG A 88 -4.40 7.20 -10.03
N ARG A 89 -3.34 7.55 -9.31
CA ARG A 89 -2.38 8.67 -9.49
C ARG A 89 -2.97 10.07 -9.41
N TRP A 90 -4.23 10.24 -9.79
CA TRP A 90 -4.91 11.52 -9.71
C TRP A 90 -4.95 12.09 -8.28
N PRO A 91 -5.05 11.31 -7.17
CA PRO A 91 -5.03 11.91 -5.83
C PRO A 91 -3.67 12.54 -5.52
N VAL A 92 -2.58 11.82 -5.82
CA VAL A 92 -1.20 12.28 -5.66
C VAL A 92 -0.93 13.51 -6.53
N LEU A 93 -1.29 13.46 -7.82
CA LEU A 93 -1.10 14.57 -8.74
C LEU A 93 -1.95 15.79 -8.36
N TRP A 94 -3.18 15.58 -7.90
CA TRP A 94 -4.03 16.65 -7.37
C TRP A 94 -3.35 17.29 -6.15
N TRP A 95 -2.91 16.49 -5.18
CA TRP A 95 -2.23 16.99 -3.99
C TRP A 95 -1.00 17.83 -4.34
N MET A 96 -0.12 17.29 -5.18
CA MET A 96 1.11 17.98 -5.58
C MET A 96 0.84 19.28 -6.35
N ARG A 97 -0.20 19.33 -7.20
CA ARG A 97 -0.58 20.56 -7.93
C ARG A 97 -1.13 21.63 -6.98
N ASN A 98 -1.94 21.24 -6.00
CA ASN A 98 -2.57 22.17 -5.06
C ASN A 98 -1.62 22.63 -3.93
N THR A 99 -0.53 21.90 -3.69
CA THR A 99 0.51 22.27 -2.72
C THR A 99 1.74 22.96 -3.35
N GLY A 100 1.69 23.25 -4.66
CA GLY A 100 2.76 23.98 -5.36
C GLY A 100 3.97 23.13 -5.79
N SER A 101 3.88 21.80 -5.74
CA SER A 101 4.97 20.87 -6.09
C SER A 101 5.03 20.52 -7.59
N THR A 102 4.54 21.37 -8.48
CA THR A 102 4.39 21.06 -9.92
C THR A 102 5.71 20.81 -10.64
N ALA A 103 6.76 21.58 -10.33
CA ALA A 103 8.09 21.36 -10.89
C ALA A 103 8.65 20.00 -10.46
N TRP A 104 8.38 19.56 -9.23
CA TRP A 104 8.86 18.27 -8.72
C TRP A 104 8.17 17.08 -9.38
N ILE A 105 6.88 17.20 -9.76
CA ILE A 105 6.18 16.20 -10.57
C ILE A 105 6.98 15.88 -11.84
N ALA A 106 7.46 16.91 -12.55
CA ALA A 106 8.20 16.77 -13.80
C ALA A 106 9.58 16.08 -13.63
N HIS A 107 10.09 16.01 -12.40
CA HIS A 107 11.39 15.42 -12.06
C HIS A 107 11.23 14.12 -11.24
N GLY A 108 10.11 13.41 -11.39
CA GLY A 108 9.89 12.10 -10.76
C GLY A 108 9.44 12.14 -9.29
N GLY A 109 9.11 13.32 -8.76
CA GLY A 109 8.66 13.48 -7.37
C GLY A 109 7.36 12.74 -7.03
N ALA A 110 6.52 12.47 -8.03
CA ALA A 110 5.23 11.81 -7.82
C ALA A 110 5.37 10.43 -7.14
N ALA A 111 6.39 9.65 -7.48
CA ALA A 111 6.62 8.34 -6.86
C ALA A 111 6.93 8.45 -5.35
N HIS A 112 7.61 9.51 -4.91
CA HIS A 112 7.93 9.70 -3.50
C HIS A 112 6.68 10.07 -2.68
N VAL A 113 5.80 10.91 -3.24
CA VAL A 113 4.53 11.28 -2.62
C VAL A 113 3.57 10.11 -2.60
N ASP A 114 3.57 9.29 -3.67
CA ASP A 114 2.82 8.04 -3.76
C ASP A 114 3.23 7.06 -2.63
N GLN A 115 4.52 6.74 -2.51
CA GLN A 115 5.02 5.88 -1.42
C GLN A 115 4.71 6.45 -0.05
N THR A 116 4.81 7.77 0.13
CA THR A 116 4.49 8.40 1.42
C THR A 116 3.01 8.23 1.77
N ALA A 117 2.10 8.34 0.79
CA ALA A 117 0.67 8.13 0.99
C ALA A 117 0.34 6.68 1.37
N HIS A 118 0.98 5.71 0.72
CA HIS A 118 0.83 4.29 1.08
C HIS A 118 1.39 4.02 2.47
N ILE A 119 2.59 4.51 2.80
CA ILE A 119 3.21 4.36 4.13
C ILE A 119 2.30 4.95 5.22
N LEU A 120 1.65 6.10 4.97
CA LEU A 120 0.64 6.65 5.89
C LEU A 120 -0.52 5.66 6.10
N ALA A 121 -1.03 5.04 5.05
CA ALA A 121 -2.07 4.01 5.15
C ALA A 121 -1.59 2.80 5.99
N LEU A 122 -0.34 2.38 5.85
CA LEU A 122 0.26 1.30 6.64
C LEU A 122 0.41 1.68 8.12
N VAL A 123 0.80 2.92 8.43
CA VAL A 123 0.86 3.41 9.81
C VAL A 123 -0.51 3.32 10.48
N LEU A 124 -1.56 3.76 9.79
CA LEU A 124 -2.93 3.68 10.31
C LEU A 124 -3.38 2.23 10.54
N ALA A 125 -3.05 1.31 9.62
CA ALA A 125 -3.30 -0.11 9.79
C ALA A 125 -2.54 -0.70 10.99
N ALA A 126 -1.26 -0.37 11.13
CA ALA A 126 -0.42 -0.83 12.25
C ALA A 126 -0.92 -0.29 13.59
N LEU A 127 -1.39 0.97 13.65
CA LEU A 127 -2.02 1.54 14.84
C LEU A 127 -3.28 0.76 15.23
N ALA A 128 -4.17 0.49 14.26
CA ALA A 128 -5.40 -0.28 14.51
C ALA A 128 -5.12 -1.71 14.98
N LEU A 129 -4.11 -2.37 14.40
CA LEU A 129 -3.68 -3.70 14.82
C LEU A 129 -3.01 -3.73 16.20
N SER A 130 -2.49 -2.58 16.67
CA SER A 130 -1.79 -2.45 17.95
C SER A 130 -2.65 -2.00 19.12
N ALA A 131 -3.90 -1.61 18.85
CA ALA A 131 -4.88 -1.14 19.83
C ALA A 131 -5.66 -2.30 20.45
#